data_AF-A0A1A2TP78-F1
#
_entry.id   AF-A0A1A2TP78-F1
#
_cell.length_a   1.000
_cell.length_b   1.000
_cell.length_c   1.000
_cell.angle_alpha   90.00
_cell.angle_beta   90.00
_cell.angle_gamma   90.00
#
_symmetry.space_group_name_H-M   'P 1'
#
loop_
_entity.id
_entity.type
_entity.pdbx_description
1 polymer ?
#
loop_
_entity_poly.entity_id
_entity_poly.type
_entity_poly.pdbx_seq_one_letter_code
_entity_poly.pdbx_strand_id
1 'polypeptide(L)'
;MGDWTVNYEKIAGGNPETTDAINKILDDEANGQVWTYVASSSKTSPWAFHTQGRLAFRPLTISALYLGQYNAVQLPNMPVDTVATRVFDSRSGIQIVWDNLFVDKQAGLARLSDLTKKILPTTYPSAPLGGWAEYGPAMAPLERNFQFWIPTNAGIELHFPDSQFGRGLRVITIPWSAIGDLIAPEFAAITS
;
A
#
# COMPACT_ATOMS: atom_id res chain seq x y z
N MET A 1 -10.71 17.87 -19.50
CA MET A 1 -12.00 17.85 -18.78
C MET A 1 -12.14 16.46 -18.23
N GLY A 2 -12.37 16.31 -16.94
CA GLY A 2 -12.41 15.00 -16.31
C GLY A 2 -13.00 15.11 -14.92
N ASP A 3 -13.29 13.95 -14.36
CA ASP A 3 -14.07 13.79 -13.16
C ASP A 3 -13.40 12.79 -12.22
N TRP A 4 -13.64 12.97 -10.93
CA TRP A 4 -13.06 12.11 -9.92
C TRP A 4 -14.07 11.78 -8.83
N THR A 5 -13.92 10.59 -8.25
CA THR A 5 -14.67 10.16 -7.07
C THR A 5 -13.73 9.47 -6.10
N VAL A 6 -13.73 9.92 -4.86
CA VAL A 6 -13.01 9.28 -3.75
C VAL A 6 -14.03 8.89 -2.69
N ASN A 7 -14.30 7.60 -2.58
CA ASN A 7 -15.15 7.03 -1.54
C ASN A 7 -14.26 6.36 -0.51
N TYR A 8 -14.42 6.63 0.78
CA TYR A 8 -13.63 5.98 1.82
C TYR A 8 -14.38 5.88 3.14
N GLU A 9 -13.99 4.89 3.93
CA GLU A 9 -14.58 4.63 5.24
C GLU A 9 -13.87 5.45 6.32
N LYS A 10 -14.62 5.78 7.38
CA LYS A 10 -14.12 6.42 8.59
C LYS A 10 -14.37 5.53 9.79
N ILE A 11 -13.52 5.67 10.80
CA ILE A 11 -13.71 5.01 12.08
C ILE A 11 -14.84 5.71 12.83
N ALA A 12 -15.72 4.92 13.44
CA ALA A 12 -16.78 5.39 14.32
C ALA A 12 -16.66 4.72 15.70
N GLY A 13 -16.94 5.49 16.76
CA GLY A 13 -16.86 5.01 18.15
C GLY A 13 -15.43 4.86 18.68
N GLY A 14 -15.27 4.49 19.94
CA GLY A 14 -13.96 4.38 20.59
C GLY A 14 -13.50 5.68 21.26
N ASN A 15 -12.20 5.82 21.52
CA ASN A 15 -11.62 7.04 22.07
C ASN A 15 -11.60 8.15 21.00
N PRO A 16 -12.31 9.28 21.20
CA PRO A 16 -12.36 10.36 20.21
C PRO A 16 -10.99 10.90 19.79
N GLU A 17 -10.04 11.05 20.72
CA GLU A 17 -8.71 11.57 20.38
C GLU A 17 -7.99 10.67 19.37
N THR A 18 -8.06 9.36 19.58
CA THR A 18 -7.49 8.35 18.69
C THR A 18 -8.22 8.32 17.35
N THR A 19 -9.56 8.29 17.37
CA THR A 19 -10.33 8.17 16.13
C THR A 19 -10.29 9.41 15.27
N ASP A 20 -10.27 10.60 15.88
CA ASP A 20 -10.19 11.87 15.16
C ASP A 20 -8.82 12.03 14.53
N ALA A 21 -7.74 11.64 15.22
CA ALA A 21 -6.39 11.64 14.67
C ALA A 21 -6.27 10.71 13.44
N ILE A 22 -6.80 9.49 13.53
CA ILE A 22 -6.79 8.56 12.39
C ILE A 22 -7.66 9.09 11.25
N ASN A 23 -8.91 9.50 11.53
CA ASN A 23 -9.84 10.01 10.53
C ASN A 23 -9.28 11.24 9.81
N LYS A 24 -8.54 12.11 10.50
CA LYS A 24 -7.83 13.22 9.86
C LYS A 24 -6.80 12.73 8.84
N ILE A 25 -6.02 11.70 9.16
CA ILE A 25 -5.04 11.14 8.20
C ILE A 25 -5.74 10.46 7.02
N LEU A 26 -6.90 9.83 7.24
CA LEU A 26 -7.72 9.29 6.15
C LEU A 26 -8.24 10.40 5.22
N ASP A 27 -8.67 11.54 5.78
CA ASP A 27 -9.08 12.71 5.01
C ASP A 27 -7.91 13.29 4.19
N ASP A 28 -6.73 13.40 4.81
CA ASP A 28 -5.52 13.90 4.15
C ASP A 28 -5.06 12.95 3.03
N GLU A 29 -5.18 11.62 3.21
CA GLU A 29 -4.91 10.62 2.17
C GLU A 29 -5.90 10.70 1.00
N ALA A 30 -7.21 10.75 1.29
CA ALA A 30 -8.23 10.90 0.27
C ALA A 30 -8.03 12.16 -0.58
N ASN A 31 -7.73 13.29 0.07
CA ASN A 31 -7.39 14.54 -0.60
C ASN A 31 -6.08 14.42 -1.39
N GLY A 32 -5.05 13.79 -0.83
CA GLY A 32 -3.75 13.60 -1.47
C GLY A 32 -3.83 12.81 -2.78
N GLN A 33 -4.69 11.79 -2.85
CA GLN A 33 -4.95 11.06 -4.09
C GLN A 33 -5.56 11.97 -5.16
N VAL A 34 -6.55 12.81 -4.80
CA VAL A 34 -7.14 13.78 -5.73
C VAL A 34 -6.06 14.72 -6.26
N TRP A 35 -5.26 15.32 -5.38
CA TRP A 35 -4.19 16.24 -5.79
C TRP A 35 -3.21 15.58 -6.75
N THR A 36 -2.81 14.34 -6.48
CA THR A 36 -1.87 13.59 -7.31
C THR A 36 -2.44 13.32 -8.71
N TYR A 37 -3.65 12.74 -8.79
CA TYR A 37 -4.22 12.30 -10.06
C TYR A 37 -4.84 13.43 -10.87
N VAL A 38 -5.39 14.46 -10.23
CA VAL A 38 -5.86 15.67 -10.93
C VAL A 38 -4.68 16.45 -11.50
N ALA A 39 -3.61 16.66 -10.73
CA ALA A 39 -2.45 17.42 -11.21
C ALA A 39 -1.70 16.72 -12.36
N SER A 40 -1.65 15.38 -12.33
CA SER A 40 -1.04 14.55 -13.39
C SER A 40 -2.02 14.16 -14.50
N SER A 41 -3.26 14.63 -14.44
CA SER A 41 -4.30 14.22 -15.38
C SER A 41 -4.05 14.68 -16.81
N SER A 42 -4.67 13.97 -17.75
CA SER A 42 -4.58 14.29 -19.17
C SER A 42 -5.20 15.66 -19.47
N LYS A 43 -4.45 16.48 -20.20
CA LYS A 43 -4.92 17.76 -20.73
C LYS A 43 -5.46 17.64 -22.16
N THR A 44 -5.28 16.47 -22.79
CA THR A 44 -5.58 16.22 -24.21
C THR A 44 -6.62 15.14 -24.43
N SER A 45 -7.00 14.39 -23.39
CA SER A 45 -8.01 13.34 -23.43
C SER A 45 -8.97 13.45 -22.25
N PRO A 46 -10.27 13.14 -22.42
CA PRO A 46 -11.17 12.96 -21.29
C PRO A 46 -10.64 11.89 -20.33
N TRP A 47 -10.79 12.14 -19.03
CA TRP A 47 -10.28 11.22 -18.02
C TRP A 47 -11.24 11.09 -16.84
N ALA A 48 -11.19 9.94 -16.18
CA ALA A 48 -11.88 9.67 -14.93
C ALA A 48 -10.91 9.05 -13.91
N PHE A 49 -11.06 9.41 -12.63
CA PHE A 49 -10.37 8.77 -11.51
C PHE A 49 -11.37 8.33 -10.45
N HIS A 50 -11.39 7.04 -10.13
CA HIS A 50 -12.24 6.51 -9.06
C HIS A 50 -11.41 5.68 -8.10
N THR A 51 -11.56 5.92 -6.80
CA THR A 51 -10.89 5.13 -5.76
C THR A 51 -11.85 4.84 -4.60
N GLN A 52 -11.67 3.66 -4.00
CA GLN A 52 -12.43 3.18 -2.85
C GLN A 52 -11.47 2.81 -1.72
N GLY A 53 -11.53 3.57 -0.63
CA GLY A 53 -10.91 3.24 0.65
C GLY A 53 -11.79 2.31 1.49
N ARG A 54 -11.22 1.24 2.02
CA ARG A 54 -11.84 0.32 2.97
C ARG A 54 -10.97 0.16 4.21
N LEU A 55 -11.62 0.09 5.37
CA LEU A 55 -10.96 -0.16 6.64
C LEU A 55 -10.91 -1.67 6.94
N ALA A 56 -9.78 -2.13 7.44
CA ALA A 56 -9.58 -3.46 7.99
C ALA A 56 -9.15 -3.34 9.45
N PHE A 57 -9.83 -4.07 10.33
CA PHE A 57 -9.60 -4.03 11.77
C PHE A 57 -8.92 -5.31 12.24
N ARG A 58 -7.83 -5.17 12.99
CA ARG A 58 -7.12 -6.20 13.74
C ARG A 58 -7.01 -5.78 15.20
N PRO A 59 -6.67 -6.70 16.13
CA PRO A 59 -6.53 -6.35 17.55
C PRO A 59 -5.62 -5.14 17.80
N LEU A 60 -4.47 -5.07 17.12
CA LEU A 60 -3.49 -3.99 17.28
C LEU A 60 -3.48 -2.96 16.14
N THR A 61 -4.16 -3.22 15.03
CA THR A 61 -4.07 -2.31 13.89
C THR A 61 -5.41 -1.98 13.28
N ILE A 62 -5.50 -0.74 12.80
CA ILE A 62 -6.53 -0.32 11.87
C ILE A 62 -5.81 0.02 10.57
N SER A 63 -6.20 -0.60 9.47
CA SER A 63 -5.58 -0.38 8.17
C SER A 63 -6.61 0.19 7.21
N ALA A 64 -6.18 1.12 6.36
CA ALA A 64 -6.96 1.58 5.23
C ALA A 64 -6.28 1.11 3.95
N LEU A 65 -7.03 0.44 3.07
CA LEU A 65 -6.61 0.07 1.72
C LEU A 65 -7.48 0.83 0.73
N TYR A 66 -6.85 1.66 -0.09
CA TYR A 66 -7.47 2.37 -1.20
C TYR A 66 -7.12 1.65 -2.49
N LEU A 67 -8.13 1.20 -3.21
CA LEU A 67 -8.00 0.63 -4.54
C LEU A 67 -8.80 1.47 -5.51
N GLY A 68 -8.17 1.85 -6.62
CA GLY A 68 -8.77 2.73 -7.60
C GLY A 68 -8.22 2.52 -8.99
N GLN A 69 -8.69 3.36 -9.90
CA GLN A 69 -8.32 3.34 -11.29
C GLN A 69 -8.36 4.75 -11.87
N TYR A 70 -7.29 5.10 -12.58
CA TYR A 70 -7.23 6.29 -13.44
C TYR A 70 -7.34 5.86 -14.90
N ASN A 71 -8.22 6.51 -15.66
CA ASN A 71 -8.43 6.18 -17.08
C ASN A 71 -8.50 7.45 -17.92
N ALA A 72 -7.59 7.60 -18.88
CA ALA A 72 -7.65 8.62 -19.92
C ALA A 72 -7.94 7.96 -21.27
N VAL A 73 -9.16 8.12 -21.78
CA VAL A 73 -9.77 7.17 -22.75
C VAL A 73 -9.11 7.13 -24.14
N GLN A 74 -8.30 8.12 -24.51
CA GLN A 74 -7.57 8.15 -25.78
C GLN A 74 -6.07 7.93 -25.63
N LEU A 75 -5.57 7.68 -24.42
CA LEU A 75 -4.15 7.44 -24.19
C LEU A 75 -3.84 5.94 -24.13
N PRO A 76 -2.66 5.51 -24.62
CA PRO A 76 -2.24 4.12 -24.50
C PRO A 76 -1.97 3.75 -23.04
N ASN A 77 -1.98 2.44 -22.75
CA ASN A 77 -1.74 1.89 -21.41
C ASN A 77 -2.72 2.43 -20.36
N MET A 78 -3.96 2.70 -20.77
CA MET A 78 -5.08 3.03 -19.90
C MET A 78 -6.10 1.88 -19.91
N PRO A 79 -6.83 1.64 -18.82
CA PRO A 79 -6.70 2.31 -17.52
C PRO A 79 -5.45 1.88 -16.74
N VAL A 80 -5.13 2.60 -15.66
CA VAL A 80 -4.03 2.28 -14.72
C VAL A 80 -4.63 2.09 -13.34
N ASP A 81 -4.34 0.96 -12.70
CA ASP A 81 -4.79 0.68 -11.34
C ASP A 81 -3.93 1.44 -10.32
N THR A 82 -4.59 1.97 -9.30
CA THR A 82 -3.98 2.79 -8.25
C THR A 82 -4.16 2.13 -6.90
N VAL A 83 -3.15 2.20 -6.05
CA VAL A 83 -3.21 1.70 -4.68
C VAL A 83 -2.64 2.73 -3.72
N ALA A 84 -3.25 2.82 -2.54
CA ALA A 84 -2.66 3.48 -1.39
C ALA A 84 -3.02 2.74 -0.11
N THR A 85 -2.16 2.81 0.91
CA THR A 85 -2.46 2.22 2.21
C THR A 85 -2.12 3.16 3.36
N ARG A 86 -2.76 2.93 4.50
CA ARG A 86 -2.37 3.44 5.81
C ARG A 86 -2.53 2.35 6.84
N VAL A 87 -1.63 2.33 7.83
CA VAL A 87 -1.70 1.38 8.95
C VAL A 87 -1.52 2.20 10.22
N PHE A 88 -2.38 1.96 11.20
CA PHE A 88 -2.40 2.68 12.48
C PHE A 88 -2.35 1.69 13.63
N ASP A 89 -1.69 2.07 14.73
CA ASP A 89 -1.83 1.37 16.01
C ASP A 89 -3.21 1.70 16.60
N SER A 90 -4.03 0.68 16.83
CA SER A 90 -5.40 0.85 17.35
C SER A 90 -5.45 1.45 18.75
N ARG A 91 -4.36 1.35 19.52
CA ARG A 91 -4.28 1.81 20.92
C ARG A 91 -4.01 3.31 21.03
N SER A 92 -3.26 3.85 20.09
CA SER A 92 -2.69 5.21 20.17
C SER A 92 -3.04 6.09 18.99
N GLY A 93 -3.43 5.51 17.84
CA GLY A 93 -3.74 6.23 16.62
C GLY A 93 -2.52 6.68 15.83
N ILE A 94 -1.29 6.35 16.30
CA ILE A 94 -0.08 6.64 15.55
C ILE A 94 -0.06 5.83 14.27
N GLN A 95 0.47 6.43 13.19
CA GLN A 95 0.70 5.70 11.96
C GLN A 95 1.89 4.74 12.13
N ILE A 96 1.68 3.49 11.74
CA ILE A 96 2.73 2.47 11.65
C ILE A 96 3.36 2.59 10.26
N VAL A 97 4.67 2.83 10.26
CA VAL A 97 5.50 3.00 9.07
C VAL A 97 6.76 2.14 9.23
N TRP A 98 7.55 1.96 8.18
CA TRP A 98 8.73 1.11 8.26
C TRP A 98 9.77 1.59 9.30
N ASP A 99 9.82 2.90 9.59
CA ASP A 99 10.71 3.48 10.61
C ASP A 99 10.37 3.04 12.04
N ASN A 100 9.11 2.75 12.34
CA ASN A 100 8.70 2.34 13.68
C ASN A 100 8.31 0.86 13.77
N LEU A 101 7.91 0.22 12.66
CA LEU A 101 7.57 -1.19 12.67
C LEU A 101 8.78 -2.08 12.92
N PHE A 102 9.94 -1.74 12.34
CA PHE A 102 11.16 -2.53 12.48
C PHE A 102 12.08 -1.95 13.55
N VAL A 103 12.75 -2.83 14.31
CA VAL A 103 13.85 -2.42 15.20
C VAL A 103 14.97 -1.75 14.41
N ASP A 104 15.27 -2.31 13.23
CA ASP A 104 16.19 -1.74 12.24
C ASP A 104 15.49 -1.70 10.88
N LYS A 105 15.13 -0.49 10.44
CA LYS A 105 14.46 -0.27 9.14
C LYS A 105 15.25 -0.82 7.96
N GLN A 106 16.58 -0.67 7.95
CA GLN A 106 17.40 -1.14 6.83
C GLN A 106 17.42 -2.66 6.78
N ALA A 107 17.56 -3.32 7.93
CA ALA A 107 17.46 -4.78 8.01
C ALA A 107 16.07 -5.29 7.59
N GLY A 108 15.00 -4.61 8.01
CA GLY A 108 13.63 -4.91 7.62
C GLY A 108 13.40 -4.78 6.11
N LEU A 109 13.80 -3.66 5.51
CA LEU A 109 13.69 -3.43 4.05
C LEU A 109 14.55 -4.41 3.24
N ALA A 110 15.74 -4.77 3.74
CA ALA A 110 16.57 -5.81 3.13
C ALA A 110 15.86 -7.17 3.12
N ARG A 111 15.25 -7.56 4.25
CA ARG A 111 14.48 -8.81 4.35
C ARG A 111 13.26 -8.80 3.43
N LEU A 112 12.52 -7.70 3.36
CA LEU A 112 11.37 -7.55 2.44
C LEU A 112 11.81 -7.69 0.99
N SER A 113 12.92 -7.07 0.58
CA SER A 113 13.52 -7.21 -0.75
C SER A 113 13.82 -8.68 -1.09
N ASP A 114 14.52 -9.38 -0.19
CA ASP A 114 14.96 -10.74 -0.47
C ASP A 114 13.81 -11.74 -0.50
N LEU A 115 12.79 -11.54 0.33
CA LEU A 115 11.57 -12.35 0.32
C LEU A 115 10.71 -12.05 -0.92
N THR A 116 10.60 -10.78 -1.31
CA THR A 116 9.86 -10.37 -2.53
C THR A 116 10.44 -11.02 -3.77
N LYS A 117 11.77 -11.01 -3.94
CA LYS A 117 12.45 -11.66 -5.08
C LYS A 117 12.17 -13.17 -5.19
N LYS A 118 11.82 -13.83 -4.08
CA LYS A 118 11.50 -15.26 -4.04
C LYS A 118 10.01 -15.52 -4.23
N ILE A 119 9.18 -14.78 -3.50
CA ILE A 119 7.73 -14.99 -3.45
C ILE A 119 7.07 -14.50 -4.73
N LEU A 120 7.42 -13.30 -5.20
CA LEU A 120 6.74 -12.66 -6.34
C LEU A 120 6.77 -13.52 -7.62
N PRO A 121 7.91 -14.08 -8.07
CA PRO A 121 7.93 -14.98 -9.22
C PRO A 121 7.19 -16.30 -9.01
N THR A 122 7.07 -16.76 -7.76
CA THR A 122 6.35 -17.98 -7.42
C THR A 122 4.83 -17.75 -7.47
N THR A 123 4.36 -16.61 -6.94
CA THR A 123 2.95 -16.19 -6.99
C THR A 123 2.53 -15.82 -8.41
N TYR A 124 3.42 -15.22 -9.19
CA TYR A 124 3.19 -14.80 -10.57
C TYR A 124 4.20 -15.48 -11.50
N PRO A 125 3.95 -16.75 -11.88
CA PRO A 125 4.92 -17.52 -12.67
C PRO A 125 5.10 -16.97 -14.09
N SER A 126 4.07 -16.32 -14.64
CA SER A 126 4.17 -15.58 -15.89
C SER A 126 4.83 -14.23 -15.63
N ALA A 127 6.12 -14.14 -15.96
CA ALA A 127 6.88 -12.92 -15.80
C ALA A 127 6.34 -11.79 -16.71
N PRO A 128 6.41 -10.53 -16.28
CA PRO A 128 6.17 -9.39 -17.14
C PRO A 128 7.16 -9.32 -18.32
N LEU A 129 6.88 -8.45 -19.30
CA LEU A 129 7.82 -8.18 -20.39
C LEU A 129 9.19 -7.82 -19.82
N GLY A 130 10.25 -8.46 -20.34
CA GLY A 130 11.62 -8.32 -19.83
C GLY A 130 12.06 -9.38 -18.81
N GLY A 131 11.10 -10.11 -18.23
CA GLY A 131 11.37 -11.10 -17.18
C GLY A 131 11.63 -10.47 -15.81
N TRP A 132 11.59 -11.28 -14.75
CA TRP A 132 11.72 -10.80 -13.36
C TRP A 132 13.05 -10.10 -13.05
N ALA A 133 14.13 -10.44 -13.76
CA ALA A 133 15.44 -9.83 -13.57
C ALA A 133 15.45 -8.32 -13.90
N GLU A 134 14.68 -7.89 -14.91
CA GLU A 134 14.60 -6.48 -15.31
C GLU A 134 14.03 -5.59 -14.19
N TYR A 135 13.15 -6.15 -13.36
CA TYR A 135 12.50 -5.44 -12.25
C TYR A 135 13.28 -5.50 -10.94
N GLY A 136 14.54 -5.96 -10.96
CA GLY A 136 15.43 -5.97 -9.80
C GLY A 136 15.47 -4.64 -9.02
N PRO A 137 15.61 -3.48 -9.69
CA PRO A 137 15.57 -2.17 -9.03
C PRO A 137 14.25 -1.86 -8.31
N ALA A 138 13.12 -2.37 -8.82
CA ALA A 138 11.80 -2.22 -8.21
C ALA A 138 11.59 -3.15 -6.99
N MET A 139 12.51 -4.09 -6.75
CA MET A 139 12.60 -4.94 -5.57
C MET A 139 13.77 -4.57 -4.65
N ALA A 140 14.50 -3.49 -4.94
CA ALA A 140 15.61 -3.02 -4.10
C ALA A 140 15.10 -2.64 -2.70
N PRO A 141 15.94 -2.72 -1.65
CA PRO A 141 15.57 -2.44 -0.25
C PRO A 141 15.39 -0.94 0.01
N LEU A 142 14.42 -0.34 -0.66
CA LEU A 142 14.12 1.07 -0.64
C LEU A 142 12.66 1.21 -0.21
N GLU A 143 12.40 2.09 0.75
CA GLU A 143 11.07 2.29 1.31
C GLU A 143 9.98 2.49 0.24
N ARG A 144 10.26 3.31 -0.79
CA ARG A 144 9.33 3.56 -1.89
C ARG A 144 8.88 2.30 -2.63
N ASN A 145 9.71 1.24 -2.65
CA ASN A 145 9.39 -0.02 -3.35
C ASN A 145 8.42 -0.88 -2.54
N PHE A 146 8.24 -0.60 -1.24
CA PHE A 146 7.37 -1.31 -0.32
C PHE A 146 6.39 -0.35 0.36
N GLN A 147 6.04 0.75 -0.30
CA GLN A 147 5.25 1.81 0.34
C GLN A 147 3.84 1.33 0.76
N PHE A 148 3.23 0.46 -0.04
CA PHE A 148 1.85 0.04 0.16
C PHE A 148 1.78 -1.35 0.77
N TRP A 149 1.33 -1.38 2.01
CA TRP A 149 1.20 -2.60 2.76
C TRP A 149 0.07 -2.52 3.77
N ILE A 150 -0.45 -3.69 4.15
CA ILE A 150 -1.33 -3.88 5.30
C ILE A 150 -0.93 -5.16 6.06
N PRO A 151 -1.07 -5.19 7.39
CA PRO A 151 -0.92 -6.43 8.16
C PRO A 151 -2.13 -7.35 7.96
N THR A 152 -1.87 -8.64 7.82
CA THR A 152 -2.87 -9.73 7.78
C THR A 152 -2.52 -10.81 8.82
N ASN A 153 -3.36 -11.83 8.97
CA ASN A 153 -3.05 -12.94 9.89
C ASN A 153 -1.84 -13.75 9.39
N ALA A 154 -1.64 -13.81 8.07
CA ALA A 154 -0.57 -14.58 7.48
C ALA A 154 0.76 -13.82 7.47
N GLY A 155 0.72 -12.48 7.38
CA GLY A 155 1.92 -11.69 7.16
C GLY A 155 1.67 -10.23 6.78
N ILE A 156 2.72 -9.60 6.29
CA ILE A 156 2.67 -8.29 5.62
C ILE A 156 2.17 -8.53 4.20
N GLU A 157 0.96 -8.09 3.89
CA GLU A 157 0.47 -8.03 2.51
C GLU A 157 1.03 -6.77 1.86
N LEU A 158 1.86 -6.96 0.84
CA LEU A 158 2.45 -5.89 0.03
C LEU A 158 1.63 -5.74 -1.24
N HIS A 159 1.27 -4.50 -1.55
CA HIS A 159 0.61 -4.13 -2.79
C HIS A 159 1.59 -3.35 -3.66
N PHE A 160 1.72 -3.75 -4.91
CA PHE A 160 2.56 -3.06 -5.88
C PHE A 160 1.65 -2.43 -6.94
N PRO A 161 1.72 -1.10 -7.15
CA PRO A 161 0.90 -0.40 -8.13
C PRO A 161 1.18 -0.91 -9.55
N ASP A 162 0.25 -0.62 -10.44
CA ASP A 162 0.49 -0.77 -11.88
C ASP A 162 1.81 -0.07 -12.25
N SER A 163 2.54 -0.65 -13.20
CA SER A 163 3.88 -0.28 -13.68
C SER A 163 5.06 -0.70 -12.82
N GLN A 164 4.91 -0.96 -11.51
CA GLN A 164 6.07 -1.38 -10.70
C GLN A 164 6.63 -2.73 -11.19
N PHE A 165 5.75 -3.65 -11.59
CA PHE A 165 6.10 -4.96 -12.16
C PHE A 165 5.36 -5.21 -13.48
N GLY A 166 5.28 -4.18 -14.32
CA GLY A 166 4.46 -4.18 -15.53
C GLY A 166 2.99 -3.88 -15.24
N ARG A 167 2.10 -4.26 -16.17
CA ARG A 167 0.67 -3.96 -16.09
C ARG A 167 -0.03 -4.73 -14.96
N GLY A 168 -1.00 -4.06 -14.34
CA GLY A 168 -1.86 -4.59 -13.28
C GLY A 168 -1.22 -4.60 -11.89
N LEU A 169 -2.08 -4.58 -10.87
CA LEU A 169 -1.66 -4.69 -9.47
C LEU A 169 -1.05 -6.07 -9.18
N ARG A 170 0.01 -6.07 -8.38
CA ARG A 170 0.58 -7.31 -7.81
C ARG A 170 0.45 -7.27 -6.30
N VAL A 171 0.08 -8.40 -5.73
CA VAL A 171 -0.09 -8.56 -4.29
C VAL A 171 0.63 -9.82 -3.86
N ILE A 172 1.46 -9.71 -2.84
CA ILE A 172 2.10 -10.85 -2.18
C ILE A 172 1.99 -10.71 -0.68
N THR A 173 2.08 -11.83 0.04
CA THR A 173 2.17 -11.81 1.50
C THR A 173 3.55 -12.28 1.92
N ILE A 174 4.26 -11.45 2.68
CA ILE A 174 5.49 -11.82 3.37
C ILE A 174 5.11 -12.41 4.73
N PRO A 175 5.32 -13.71 4.96
CA PRO A 175 4.81 -14.37 6.15
C PRO A 175 5.49 -13.85 7.42
N TRP A 176 4.73 -13.72 8.51
CA TRP A 176 5.27 -13.24 9.79
C TRP A 176 6.41 -14.11 10.29
N SER A 177 6.37 -15.42 10.05
CA SER A 177 7.44 -16.36 10.42
C SER A 177 8.79 -16.07 9.74
N ALA A 178 8.81 -15.28 8.67
CA ALA A 178 10.03 -14.93 7.94
C ALA A 178 10.62 -13.55 8.28
N ILE A 179 9.89 -12.73 9.06
CA ILE A 179 10.29 -11.35 9.36
C ILE A 179 9.99 -10.89 10.79
N GLY A 180 9.25 -11.69 11.57
CA GLY A 180 8.78 -11.34 12.91
C GLY A 180 9.91 -11.03 13.90
N ASP A 181 11.10 -11.60 13.69
CA ASP A 181 12.31 -11.33 14.47
C ASP A 181 12.83 -9.89 14.35
N LEU A 182 12.41 -9.15 13.31
CA LEU A 182 12.80 -7.77 13.07
C LEU A 182 11.76 -6.75 13.54
N ILE A 183 10.57 -7.22 13.96
CA ILE A 183 9.48 -6.34 14.39
C ILE A 183 9.81 -5.75 15.76
N ALA A 184 9.58 -4.44 15.91
CA ALA A 184 9.78 -3.74 17.16
C ALA A 184 8.93 -4.36 18.28
N PRO A 185 9.46 -4.57 19.49
CA PRO A 185 8.76 -5.29 20.57
C PRO A 185 7.35 -4.75 20.88
N GLU A 186 7.15 -3.44 20.80
CA GLU A 186 5.87 -2.75 21.00
C GLU A 186 4.78 -3.13 19.97
N PHE A 187 5.20 -3.66 18.81
CA PHE A 187 4.37 -4.11 17.70
C PHE A 187 4.44 -5.63 17.48
N ALA A 188 5.14 -6.39 18.32
CA ALA A 188 5.31 -7.83 18.13
C ALA A 188 3.98 -8.59 18.00
N ALA A 189 2.94 -8.16 18.71
CA ALA A 189 1.61 -8.77 18.64
C ALA A 189 0.85 -8.52 17.33
N ILE A 190 1.37 -7.69 16.39
CA ILE A 190 0.86 -7.61 15.02
C ILE A 190 1.05 -8.94 14.29
N THR A 191 2.05 -9.73 14.67
CA THR A 191 2.41 -11.01 14.05
C THR A 191 1.51 -12.18 14.45
N SER A 192 0.60 -11.96 15.40
CA SER A 192 -0.33 -12.96 15.96
C SER A 192 -1.70 -12.96 15.31
#